data_AF-A0A848D335-F1
#
_entry.id   AF-A0A848D335-F1
#
_cell.length_a   1.000
_cell.length_b   1.000
_cell.length_c   1.000
_cell.angle_alpha   90.00
_cell.angle_beta   90.00
_cell.angle_gamma   90.00
#
_symmetry.space_group_name_H-M   'P 1'
#
loop_
_entity.id
_entity.type
_entity.pdbx_description
1 polymer ?
#
loop_
_entity_poly.entity_id
_entity_poly.type
_entity_poly.pdbx_seq_one_letter_code
_entity_poly.pdbx_strand_id
1 'polypeptide(L)'
;MNTKRALTALTIFEAAQPYLFWLMFSVCAHVFEDADWFSDNLPLIVTVWVLATGIIGALYIWLSWNSEFRSLARNAMIIKLAHIPYYLLVFACAALSIILSLKIPFITVAVWAFCFIADTTLIVTSGLYELAAVIVGVRYGRLTPVQSVMYGIAGFLFCVDVVTAIILFAQSRREPVMSVGTRAMQPPAAGSYGPGGTYGPRPMGA
;
A
#
# COMPACT_ATOMS: atom_id res chain seq x y z
N MET A 1 16.19 -4.22 17.37
CA MET A 1 15.61 -4.96 16.22
C MET A 1 15.83 -4.13 14.96
N ASN A 2 16.32 -4.71 13.85
CA ASN A 2 16.59 -3.97 12.62
C ASN A 2 15.26 -3.55 11.96
N THR A 3 14.95 -2.25 11.89
CA THR A 3 13.70 -1.71 11.34
C THR A 3 13.36 -2.23 9.96
N LYS A 4 14.38 -2.49 9.12
CA LYS A 4 14.18 -3.09 7.78
C LYS A 4 13.62 -4.50 7.87
N ARG A 5 14.08 -5.32 8.84
CA ARG A 5 13.56 -6.68 9.06
C ARG A 5 12.13 -6.65 9.59
N ALA A 6 11.81 -5.71 10.48
CA ALA A 6 10.46 -5.53 11.02
C ALA A 6 9.46 -5.19 9.91
N LEU A 7 9.77 -4.19 9.07
CA LEU A 7 8.91 -3.81 7.94
C LEU A 7 8.68 -4.97 6.96
N THR A 8 9.71 -5.77 6.66
CA THR A 8 9.56 -6.95 5.83
C THR A 8 8.67 -8.00 6.49
N ALA A 9 8.82 -8.27 7.79
CA ALA A 9 7.98 -9.22 8.51
C ALA A 9 6.50 -8.79 8.50
N LEU A 10 6.22 -7.50 8.76
CA LEU A 10 4.87 -6.95 8.70
C LEU A 10 4.27 -6.98 7.29
N THR A 11 5.11 -6.89 6.25
CA THR A 11 4.68 -7.01 4.86
C THR A 11 4.32 -8.47 4.52
N ILE A 12 5.14 -9.42 4.96
CA ILE A 12 4.89 -10.86 4.76
C ILE A 12 3.62 -11.27 5.50
N PHE A 13 3.43 -10.78 6.73
CA PHE A 13 2.22 -11.02 7.49
C PHE A 13 0.97 -10.57 6.74
N GLU A 14 0.93 -9.33 6.24
CA GLU A 14 -0.22 -8.83 5.47
C GLU A 14 -0.42 -9.54 4.13
N ALA A 15 0.65 -9.91 3.45
CA ALA A 15 0.55 -10.71 2.24
C ALA A 15 -0.04 -12.11 2.51
N ALA A 16 0.25 -12.68 3.68
CA ALA A 16 -0.19 -14.02 4.07
C ALA A 16 -1.61 -14.06 4.67
N GLN A 17 -2.12 -12.95 5.21
CA GLN A 17 -3.42 -12.88 5.87
C GLN A 17 -4.59 -13.55 5.11
N PRO A 18 -4.86 -13.26 3.83
CA PRO A 18 -5.97 -13.89 3.11
C PRO A 18 -5.86 -15.42 3.01
N TYR A 19 -4.62 -15.93 2.98
CA TYR A 19 -4.35 -17.37 2.91
C TYR A 19 -4.49 -18.04 4.28
N LEU A 20 -4.02 -17.38 5.34
CA LEU A 20 -4.21 -17.83 6.72
C LEU A 20 -5.70 -17.89 7.07
N PHE A 21 -6.48 -16.93 6.57
CA PHE A 21 -7.93 -16.94 6.69
C PHE A 21 -8.55 -18.20 6.03
N TRP A 22 -8.23 -18.47 4.77
CA TRP A 22 -8.74 -19.67 4.08
C TRP A 22 -8.31 -20.97 4.77
N LEU A 23 -7.08 -21.02 5.27
CA LEU A 23 -6.58 -22.17 6.01
C LEU A 23 -7.34 -22.37 7.32
N MET A 24 -7.55 -21.29 8.09
CA MET A 24 -8.35 -21.33 9.32
C MET A 24 -9.78 -21.80 9.03
N PHE A 25 -10.43 -21.25 8.00
CA PHE A 25 -11.77 -21.63 7.58
C PHE A 25 -11.84 -23.11 7.17
N SER A 26 -10.89 -23.59 6.36
CA SER A 26 -10.82 -24.99 5.93
C SER A 26 -10.59 -25.94 7.10
N VAL A 27 -9.68 -25.61 8.02
CA VAL A 27 -9.44 -26.42 9.23
C VAL A 27 -10.68 -26.45 10.11
N CYS A 28 -11.32 -25.30 10.34
CA CYS A 28 -12.54 -25.25 11.14
C CYS A 28 -13.66 -26.09 10.53
N ALA A 29 -13.84 -26.04 9.21
CA ALA A 29 -14.84 -26.83 8.49
C ALA A 29 -14.59 -28.34 8.52
N HIS A 30 -13.33 -28.78 8.67
CA HIS A 30 -12.97 -30.21 8.72
C HIS A 30 -12.86 -30.78 10.14
N VAL A 31 -12.54 -29.95 11.13
CA VAL A 31 -12.26 -30.38 12.51
C VAL A 31 -13.48 -30.24 13.41
N PHE A 32 -14.31 -29.22 13.21
CA PHE A 32 -15.52 -29.00 13.99
C PHE A 32 -16.71 -29.46 13.15
N GLU A 33 -17.21 -30.69 13.41
CA GLU A 33 -18.48 -31.17 12.83
C GLU A 33 -19.68 -30.30 13.30
N ASP A 34 -19.53 -29.60 14.42
CA ASP A 34 -20.48 -28.63 14.95
C ASP A 34 -20.30 -27.26 14.27
N ALA A 35 -20.98 -27.07 13.12
CA ALA A 35 -21.01 -25.79 12.40
C ALA A 35 -21.48 -24.60 13.26
N ASP A 36 -22.22 -24.88 14.33
CA ASP A 36 -22.81 -23.88 15.23
C ASP A 36 -21.73 -23.12 16.01
N TRP A 37 -20.71 -23.81 16.55
CA TRP A 37 -19.66 -23.15 17.35
C TRP A 37 -18.88 -22.11 16.54
N PHE A 38 -18.53 -22.44 15.29
CA PHE A 38 -17.80 -21.51 14.43
C PHE A 38 -18.65 -20.28 14.13
N SER A 39 -19.94 -20.47 13.83
CA SER A 39 -20.87 -19.38 13.53
C SER A 39 -21.12 -18.47 14.74
N ASP A 40 -21.21 -19.03 15.94
CA ASP A 40 -21.43 -18.28 17.19
C ASP A 40 -20.21 -17.43 17.57
N ASN A 41 -19.00 -17.94 17.31
CA ASN A 41 -17.75 -17.24 17.64
C ASN A 41 -17.25 -16.34 16.51
N LEU A 42 -17.83 -16.43 15.31
CA LEU A 42 -17.44 -15.66 14.13
C LEU A 42 -17.37 -14.15 14.39
N PRO A 43 -18.32 -13.49 15.07
CA PRO A 43 -18.23 -12.05 15.36
C PRO A 43 -17.02 -11.67 16.23
N LEU A 44 -16.68 -12.50 17.21
CA LEU A 44 -15.51 -12.28 18.07
C LEU A 44 -14.22 -12.46 17.27
N ILE A 45 -14.14 -13.51 16.45
CA ILE A 45 -13.00 -13.78 15.57
C ILE A 45 -12.78 -12.61 14.61
N VAL A 46 -13.84 -12.11 13.96
CA VAL A 46 -13.79 -10.90 13.10
C VAL A 46 -13.22 -9.73 13.88
N THR A 47 -13.78 -9.45 15.06
CA THR A 47 -13.43 -8.26 15.85
C THR A 47 -11.95 -8.29 16.27
N VAL A 48 -11.49 -9.43 16.79
CA VAL A 48 -10.08 -9.61 17.17
C VAL A 48 -9.17 -9.47 15.96
N TRP A 49 -9.54 -10.04 14.83
CA TRP A 49 -8.75 -9.97 13.62
C TRP A 49 -8.66 -8.54 13.07
N VAL A 50 -9.78 -7.82 12.93
CA VAL A 50 -9.80 -6.42 12.48
C VAL A 50 -8.96 -5.52 13.39
N LEU A 51 -9.08 -5.69 14.71
CA LEU A 51 -8.28 -4.94 15.67
C LEU A 51 -6.78 -5.25 15.54
N ALA A 52 -6.41 -6.52 15.44
CA ALA A 52 -5.02 -6.94 15.28
C ALA A 52 -4.42 -6.38 13.99
N THR A 53 -5.13 -6.49 12.86
CA THR A 53 -4.67 -5.98 11.57
C THR A 53 -4.57 -4.45 11.56
N GLY A 54 -5.53 -3.75 12.18
CA GLY A 54 -5.47 -2.29 12.35
C GLY A 54 -4.27 -1.82 13.18
N ILE A 55 -3.98 -2.50 14.30
CA ILE A 55 -2.80 -2.22 15.13
C ILE A 55 -1.51 -2.45 14.34
N ILE A 56 -1.44 -3.53 13.58
CA ILE A 56 -0.28 -3.87 12.74
C ILE A 56 -0.08 -2.81 11.63
N GLY A 57 -1.15 -2.39 10.95
CA GLY A 57 -1.09 -1.33 9.95
C GLY A 57 -0.62 0.01 10.53
N ALA A 58 -1.13 0.39 11.71
CA ALA A 58 -0.67 1.60 12.40
C ALA A 58 0.81 1.52 12.80
N LEU A 59 1.25 0.36 13.32
CA LEU A 59 2.65 0.10 13.65
C LEU A 59 3.54 0.18 12.41
N TYR A 60 3.08 -0.33 11.26
CA TYR A 60 3.80 -0.24 10.00
C TYR A 60 4.03 1.21 9.58
N ILE A 61 2.97 2.04 9.59
CA ILE A 61 3.08 3.48 9.26
C ILE A 61 4.10 4.15 10.18
N TRP A 62 4.02 3.91 11.48
CA TRP A 62 4.94 4.49 12.46
C TRP A 62 6.40 4.09 12.19
N LEU A 63 6.67 2.81 11.92
CA LEU A 63 8.01 2.30 11.60
C LEU A 63 8.52 2.78 10.24
N SER A 64 7.62 3.05 9.29
CA SER A 64 7.95 3.44 7.93
C SER A 64 8.48 4.88 7.81
N TRP A 65 8.31 5.71 8.85
CA TRP A 65 8.52 7.16 8.80
C TRP A 65 9.91 7.61 8.32
N ASN A 66 10.95 6.84 8.65
CA ASN A 66 12.35 7.10 8.28
C ASN A 66 12.92 6.05 7.33
N SER A 67 12.06 5.30 6.64
CA SER A 67 12.48 4.24 5.74
C SER A 67 12.61 4.71 4.29
N GLU A 68 13.26 3.90 3.47
CA GLU A 68 13.52 4.24 2.07
C GLU A 68 12.23 4.11 1.24
N PHE A 69 11.87 5.16 0.50
CA PHE A 69 10.70 5.20 -0.39
C PHE A 69 10.58 3.95 -1.28
N ARG A 70 11.68 3.53 -1.90
CA ARG A 70 11.74 2.37 -2.79
C ARG A 70 11.37 1.06 -2.08
N SER A 71 11.78 0.91 -0.82
CA SER A 71 11.49 -0.30 -0.04
C SER A 71 10.01 -0.39 0.34
N LEU A 72 9.40 0.74 0.70
CA LEU A 72 7.97 0.82 1.02
C LEU A 72 7.10 0.59 -0.21
N ALA A 73 7.40 1.26 -1.33
CA ALA A 73 6.66 1.07 -2.58
C ALA A 73 6.72 -0.38 -3.07
N ARG A 74 7.88 -1.05 -2.91
CA ARG A 74 8.01 -2.48 -3.20
C ARG A 74 7.13 -3.34 -2.29
N ASN A 75 7.12 -3.04 -1.00
CA ASN A 75 6.36 -3.81 -0.03
C ASN A 75 4.85 -3.69 -0.27
N ALA A 76 4.34 -2.49 -0.54
CA ALA A 76 2.95 -2.26 -0.93
C ALA A 76 2.58 -3.03 -2.21
N MET A 77 3.45 -3.00 -3.21
CA MET A 77 3.28 -3.77 -4.46
C MET A 77 3.22 -5.28 -4.20
N ILE A 78 4.11 -5.83 -3.36
CA ILE A 78 4.12 -7.26 -3.03
C ILE A 78 2.79 -7.69 -2.38
N ILE A 79 2.28 -6.91 -1.42
CA ILE A 79 1.02 -7.22 -0.73
C ILE A 79 -0.11 -7.31 -1.75
N LYS A 80 -0.25 -6.29 -2.61
CA LYS A 80 -1.34 -6.25 -3.59
C LYS A 80 -1.23 -7.38 -4.62
N LEU A 81 -0.03 -7.68 -5.12
CA LEU A 81 0.15 -8.84 -6.00
C LEU A 81 -0.16 -10.16 -5.30
N ALA A 82 0.19 -10.29 -4.02
CA ALA A 82 -0.13 -11.47 -3.23
C ALA A 82 -1.62 -11.61 -2.95
N HIS A 83 -2.41 -10.53 -2.95
CA HIS A 83 -3.86 -10.62 -2.77
C HIS A 83 -4.61 -10.98 -4.06
N ILE A 84 -4.05 -10.77 -5.26
CA ILE A 84 -4.71 -11.09 -6.54
C ILE A 84 -5.20 -12.55 -6.62
N PRO A 85 -4.37 -13.59 -6.34
CA PRO A 85 -4.82 -14.98 -6.44
C PRO A 85 -5.96 -15.29 -5.48
N TYR A 86 -5.92 -14.71 -4.27
CA TYR A 86 -6.98 -14.84 -3.29
C TYR A 86 -8.30 -14.28 -3.81
N TYR A 87 -8.29 -13.07 -4.35
CA TYR A 87 -9.52 -12.46 -4.84
C TYR A 87 -10.11 -13.18 -6.05
N LEU A 88 -9.26 -13.70 -6.95
CA LEU A 88 -9.70 -14.55 -8.04
C LEU A 88 -10.36 -15.84 -7.54
N LEU A 89 -9.83 -16.43 -6.46
CA LEU A 89 -10.40 -17.61 -5.81
C LEU A 89 -11.77 -17.28 -5.19
N VAL A 90 -11.87 -16.21 -4.39
CA VAL A 90 -13.15 -15.78 -3.78
C VAL A 90 -14.20 -15.48 -4.85
N PHE A 91 -13.82 -14.79 -5.93
CA PHE A 91 -14.71 -14.51 -7.05
C PHE A 91 -15.16 -15.79 -7.77
N ALA A 92 -14.25 -16.74 -8.02
CA ALA A 92 -14.59 -18.02 -8.63
C ALA A 92 -15.55 -18.83 -7.75
N CYS A 93 -15.31 -18.89 -6.43
CA CYS A 93 -16.21 -19.52 -5.47
C CYS A 93 -17.58 -18.85 -5.45
N ALA A 94 -17.64 -17.51 -5.49
CA ALA A 94 -18.88 -16.76 -5.59
C ALA A 94 -19.67 -17.12 -6.85
N ALA A 95 -19.02 -17.03 -8.01
CA ALA A 95 -19.64 -17.33 -9.30
C ALA A 95 -20.14 -18.78 -9.36
N LEU A 96 -19.33 -19.74 -8.88
CA LEU A 96 -19.71 -21.15 -8.84
C LEU A 96 -20.93 -21.39 -7.94
N SER A 97 -21.00 -20.73 -6.78
CA SER A 97 -22.14 -20.85 -5.85
C SER A 97 -23.44 -20.35 -6.48
N ILE A 98 -23.37 -19.26 -7.26
CA ILE A 98 -24.53 -18.68 -7.97
C ILE A 98 -24.95 -19.59 -9.13
N ILE A 99 -24.00 -19.99 -9.99
CA ILE A 99 -24.27 -20.76 -11.21
C ILE A 99 -24.87 -22.12 -10.89
N LEU A 100 -24.31 -22.83 -9.90
CA LEU A 100 -24.76 -24.17 -9.57
C LEU A 100 -26.04 -24.19 -8.72
N SER A 101 -26.62 -23.02 -8.40
CA SER A 101 -27.76 -22.86 -7.47
C SER A 101 -27.59 -23.70 -6.21
N LEU A 102 -26.32 -23.86 -5.85
CA LEU A 102 -25.86 -24.89 -4.96
C LEU A 102 -26.15 -24.30 -3.60
N LYS A 103 -27.18 -24.82 -2.91
CA LYS A 103 -27.28 -24.72 -1.45
C LYS A 103 -26.09 -25.50 -0.90
N ILE A 104 -24.88 -24.94 -1.06
CA ILE A 104 -23.69 -25.41 -0.39
C ILE A 104 -24.03 -25.20 1.08
N PRO A 105 -24.23 -26.27 1.87
CA PRO A 105 -24.68 -26.14 3.25
C PRO A 105 -23.64 -25.38 4.12
N PHE A 106 -22.45 -25.15 3.58
CA PHE A 106 -21.30 -24.55 4.24
C PHE A 106 -21.09 -23.05 3.99
N ILE A 107 -21.79 -22.40 3.05
CA ILE A 107 -21.62 -20.96 2.77
C ILE A 107 -22.92 -20.23 3.11
N THR A 108 -23.09 -19.96 4.40
CA THR A 108 -24.21 -19.17 4.92
C THR A 108 -24.01 -17.68 4.60
N VAL A 109 -25.08 -16.90 4.74
CA VAL A 109 -25.03 -15.43 4.66
C VAL A 109 -23.98 -14.85 5.63
N ALA A 110 -23.77 -15.50 6.78
CA ALA A 110 -22.75 -15.09 7.76
C ALA A 110 -21.32 -15.23 7.22
N VAL A 111 -21.02 -16.29 6.47
CA VAL A 111 -19.71 -16.48 5.82
C VAL A 111 -19.48 -15.45 4.73
N TRP A 112 -20.51 -15.12 3.93
CA TRP A 112 -20.42 -14.04 2.94
C TRP A 112 -20.20 -12.67 3.57
N ALA A 113 -20.94 -12.36 4.64
CA ALA A 113 -20.77 -11.12 5.39
C ALA A 113 -19.35 -11.04 5.98
N PHE A 114 -18.82 -12.15 6.48
CA PHE A 114 -17.43 -12.24 6.94
C PHE A 114 -16.45 -11.93 5.81
N CYS A 115 -16.53 -12.65 4.69
CA CYS A 115 -15.62 -12.47 3.56
C CYS A 115 -15.64 -11.01 3.07
N PHE A 116 -16.80 -10.37 3.05
CA PHE A 116 -16.92 -8.95 2.71
C PHE A 116 -16.19 -8.02 3.70
N ILE A 117 -16.35 -8.26 5.01
CA ILE A 117 -15.62 -7.51 6.04
C ILE A 117 -14.11 -7.75 5.90
N ALA A 118 -13.72 -8.98 5.58
CA ALA A 118 -12.33 -9.35 5.40
C ALA A 118 -11.69 -8.69 4.19
N ASP A 119 -12.35 -8.73 3.03
CA ASP A 119 -11.91 -8.02 1.83
C ASP A 119 -11.80 -6.52 2.09
N THR A 120 -12.80 -5.93 2.75
CA THR A 120 -12.77 -4.51 3.11
C THR A 120 -11.57 -4.18 4.00
N THR A 121 -11.29 -5.03 4.99
CA THR A 121 -10.17 -4.84 5.91
C THR A 121 -8.83 -4.94 5.18
N LEU A 122 -8.65 -5.93 4.30
CA LEU A 122 -7.43 -6.12 3.50
C LEU A 122 -7.20 -4.99 2.50
N ILE A 123 -8.26 -4.45 1.89
CA ILE A 123 -8.17 -3.28 1.01
C ILE A 123 -7.71 -2.06 1.82
N VAL A 124 -8.32 -1.82 2.99
CA VAL A 124 -7.94 -0.71 3.85
C VAL A 124 -6.50 -0.85 4.32
N THR A 125 -6.09 -2.02 4.81
CA THR A 125 -4.75 -2.20 5.36
C THR A 125 -3.69 -2.18 4.27
N SER A 126 -3.91 -2.82 3.13
CA SER A 126 -3.00 -2.71 1.97
C SER A 126 -2.91 -1.27 1.44
N GLY A 127 -4.01 -0.50 1.47
CA GLY A 127 -4.04 0.92 1.14
C GLY A 127 -3.23 1.78 2.12
N LEU A 128 -3.23 1.46 3.43
CA LEU A 128 -2.38 2.12 4.43
C LEU A 128 -0.89 1.90 4.15
N TYR A 129 -0.50 0.72 3.67
CA TYR A 129 0.89 0.43 3.30
C TYR A 129 1.33 1.23 2.07
N GLU A 130 0.44 1.41 1.09
CA GLU A 130 0.70 2.29 -0.06
C GLU A 130 0.75 3.76 0.35
N LEU A 131 -0.16 4.20 1.23
CA LEU A 131 -0.17 5.55 1.77
C LEU A 131 1.14 5.88 2.51
N ALA A 132 1.68 4.94 3.29
CA ALA A 132 2.98 5.08 3.93
C ALA A 132 4.10 5.33 2.90
N ALA A 133 4.09 4.61 1.78
CA ALA A 133 5.03 4.84 0.69
C ALA A 133 4.83 6.24 0.06
N VAL A 134 3.59 6.65 -0.18
CA VAL A 134 3.26 7.98 -0.74
C VAL A 134 3.74 9.11 0.16
N ILE A 135 3.45 9.06 1.48
CA ILE A 135 3.87 10.08 2.46
C ILE A 135 5.39 10.27 2.42
N VAL A 136 6.12 9.16 2.44
CA VAL A 136 7.59 9.17 2.37
C VAL A 136 8.07 9.68 1.01
N GLY A 137 7.40 9.32 -0.09
CA GLY A 137 7.72 9.78 -1.44
C GLY A 137 7.57 11.30 -1.61
N VAL A 138 6.53 11.91 -1.04
CA VAL A 138 6.35 13.38 -1.03
C VAL A 138 7.45 14.04 -0.20
N ARG A 139 7.74 13.51 0.99
CA ARG A 139 8.76 14.06 1.90
C ARG A 139 10.15 14.12 1.25
N TYR A 140 10.50 13.13 0.43
CA TYR A 140 11.78 13.06 -0.28
C TYR A 140 11.74 13.69 -1.68
N GLY A 141 10.69 14.44 -2.05
CA GLY A 141 10.59 15.12 -3.35
C GLY A 141 10.52 14.15 -4.55
N ARG A 142 10.06 12.92 -4.33
CA ARG A 142 9.89 11.90 -5.38
C ARG A 142 8.50 11.94 -6.02
N LEU A 143 7.53 12.58 -5.36
CA LEU A 143 6.15 12.71 -5.79
C LEU A 143 5.67 14.15 -5.65
N THR A 144 4.83 14.61 -6.59
CA THR A 144 4.14 15.89 -6.43
C THR A 144 2.91 15.75 -5.51
N PRO A 145 2.43 16.83 -4.88
CA PRO A 145 1.25 16.80 -4.01
C PRO A 145 -0.01 16.27 -4.71
N VAL A 146 -0.19 16.62 -5.99
CA VAL A 146 -1.32 16.14 -6.80
C VAL A 146 -1.19 14.64 -7.05
N GLN A 147 0.00 14.16 -7.41
CA GLN A 147 0.25 12.73 -7.59
C GLN A 147 0.03 11.94 -6.30
N SER A 148 0.42 12.50 -5.15
CA SER A 148 0.19 11.82 -3.86
C SER A 148 -1.27 11.66 -3.51
N VAL A 149 -2.12 12.63 -3.80
CA VAL A 149 -3.57 12.50 -3.55
C VAL A 149 -4.16 11.44 -4.49
N MET A 150 -3.77 11.45 -5.77
CA MET A 150 -4.24 10.45 -6.73
C MET A 150 -3.83 9.04 -6.34
N TYR A 151 -2.55 8.79 -6.04
CA TYR A 151 -2.09 7.47 -5.60
C TYR A 151 -2.63 7.07 -4.24
N GLY A 152 -2.77 8.02 -3.31
CA GLY A 152 -3.35 7.78 -2.00
C GLY A 152 -4.80 7.30 -2.08
N ILE A 153 -5.65 7.92 -2.90
CA ILE A 153 -7.05 7.51 -3.08
C ILE A 153 -7.15 6.22 -3.89
N ALA A 154 -6.41 6.14 -4.99
CA ALA A 154 -6.45 4.99 -5.89
C ALA A 154 -5.95 3.70 -5.23
N GLY A 155 -5.08 3.79 -4.23
CA GLY A 155 -4.61 2.66 -3.43
C GLY A 155 -5.68 1.94 -2.60
N PHE A 156 -6.88 2.53 -2.47
CA PHE A 156 -8.05 1.92 -1.82
C PHE A 156 -9.08 1.37 -2.82
N LEU A 157 -8.82 1.48 -4.13
CA LEU A 157 -9.71 0.97 -5.17
C LEU A 157 -9.19 -0.37 -5.69
N PHE A 158 -9.81 -1.46 -5.25
CA PHE A 158 -9.49 -2.87 -5.50
C PHE A 158 -8.90 -3.29 -6.87
N CYS A 159 -9.29 -2.66 -7.99
CA CYS A 159 -8.71 -2.98 -9.31
C CYS A 159 -7.63 -1.98 -9.74
N VAL A 160 -7.69 -0.76 -9.22
CA VAL A 160 -6.80 0.35 -9.60
C VAL A 160 -5.55 0.33 -8.72
N ASP A 161 -5.67 -0.19 -7.50
CA ASP A 161 -4.66 -0.18 -6.46
C ASP A 161 -3.42 -1.04 -6.79
N VAL A 162 -3.59 -2.18 -7.46
CA VAL A 162 -2.49 -3.00 -7.99
C VAL A 162 -1.70 -2.19 -9.02
N VAL A 163 -2.42 -1.52 -9.92
CA VAL A 163 -1.81 -0.70 -10.99
C VAL A 163 -1.08 0.48 -10.36
N THR A 164 -1.66 1.16 -9.37
CA THR A 164 -0.97 2.26 -8.69
C THR A 164 0.24 1.82 -7.91
N ALA A 165 0.20 0.67 -7.22
CA ALA A 165 1.37 0.17 -6.52
C ALA A 165 2.51 -0.21 -7.47
N ILE A 166 2.21 -0.78 -8.65
CA ILE A 166 3.20 -1.04 -9.70
C ILE A 166 3.79 0.27 -10.23
N ILE A 167 2.95 1.27 -10.52
CA ILE A 167 3.40 2.58 -11.01
C ILE A 167 4.24 3.29 -9.94
N LEU A 168 3.81 3.29 -8.68
CA LEU A 168 4.52 3.89 -7.55
C LEU A 168 5.88 3.24 -7.34
N PHE A 169 5.96 1.91 -7.46
CA PHE A 169 7.23 1.20 -7.45
C PHE A 169 8.10 1.55 -8.66
N ALA A 170 7.54 1.66 -9.86
CA ALA A 170 8.28 2.10 -11.05
C ALA A 170 8.81 3.54 -10.90
N GLN A 171 8.02 4.45 -10.33
CA GLN A 171 8.42 5.82 -10.01
C GLN A 171 9.50 5.87 -8.93
N SER A 172 9.45 4.98 -7.94
CA SER A 172 10.52 4.88 -6.92
C SER A 172 11.89 4.51 -7.49
N ARG A 173 11.95 3.96 -8.72
CA ARG A 173 13.18 3.69 -9.45
C ARG A 173 13.69 4.88 -10.27
N ARG A 174 12.86 5.90 -10.47
CA ARG A 174 13.21 7.11 -11.23
C ARG A 174 13.89 8.14 -10.32
N GLU A 175 14.61 9.06 -10.95
CA GLU A 175 15.23 10.20 -10.28
C GLU A 175 14.19 11.09 -9.60
N PRO A 176 14.58 11.89 -8.57
CA PRO A 176 13.67 12.81 -7.90
C PRO A 176 12.93 13.68 -8.91
N VAL A 177 11.62 13.83 -8.73
CA VAL A 177 10.85 14.76 -9.53
C VAL A 177 11.28 16.15 -9.07
N MET A 178 12.12 16.83 -9.86
CA MET A 178 12.33 18.26 -9.68
C MET A 178 10.96 18.91 -9.76
N SER A 179 10.47 19.45 -8.63
CA SER A 179 9.21 20.14 -8.59
C SER A 179 9.26 21.27 -9.61
N VAL A 180 8.40 21.19 -10.62
CA VAL A 180 8.05 22.34 -11.47
C VAL A 180 7.32 23.32 -10.54
N GLY A 181 8.10 24.14 -9.85
CA GLY A 181 7.67 24.97 -8.73
C GLY A 181 8.73 25.98 -8.28
N THR A 182 10.00 25.77 -8.64
CA THR A 182 11.00 26.83 -8.59
C THR A 182 11.41 27.15 -10.02
N ARG A 183 10.59 27.94 -10.69
CA ARG A 183 11.08 28.75 -11.81
C ARG A 183 12.17 29.62 -11.19
N ALA A 184 13.43 29.19 -11.35
CA ALA A 184 14.56 30.03 -11.06
C ALA A 184 14.27 31.36 -11.76
N MET A 185 14.14 32.43 -10.96
CA MET A 185 14.17 33.77 -11.49
C MET A 185 15.56 33.90 -12.12
N GLN A 186 15.59 33.62 -13.41
CA GLN A 186 16.76 33.71 -14.25
C GLN A 186 17.16 35.19 -14.23
N PRO A 187 18.32 35.58 -13.65
CA PRO A 187 18.83 36.91 -13.89
C PRO A 187 19.04 37.06 -15.40
N PRO A 188 18.73 38.22 -15.98
CA PRO A 188 18.87 38.42 -17.42
C PRO A 188 20.30 38.15 -17.84
N ALA A 189 20.43 37.46 -18.98
CA ALA A 189 21.67 36.99 -19.56
C ALA A 189 22.71 38.12 -19.65
N ALA A 190 23.87 37.93 -19.00
CA ALA A 190 25.04 38.76 -19.20
C ALA A 190 26.19 37.87 -19.71
N GLY A 191 26.50 38.12 -20.98
CA GLY A 191 27.73 37.89 -21.74
C GLY A 191 28.82 36.99 -21.16
N SER A 192 29.21 36.03 -21.98
CA SER A 192 30.50 35.34 -21.95
C SER A 192 31.68 36.29 -21.68
N TYR A 193 32.46 36.00 -20.65
CA TYR A 193 33.82 36.52 -20.51
C TYR A 193 34.81 35.37 -20.40
N GLY A 194 35.58 35.18 -21.47
CA GLY A 194 36.80 34.39 -21.49
C GLY A 194 37.96 35.10 -20.78
N PRO A 195 39.08 34.41 -20.53
CA PRO A 195 40.11 34.86 -19.61
C PRO A 195 41.11 35.79 -20.30
N GLY A 196 41.35 36.96 -19.72
CA GLY A 196 42.45 37.86 -20.10
C GLY A 196 42.07 39.33 -20.05
N GLY A 197 42.70 40.09 -19.14
CA GLY A 197 42.58 41.55 -19.14
C GLY A 197 42.71 42.16 -17.75
N THR A 198 43.95 42.49 -17.38
CA THR A 198 44.31 43.43 -16.31
C THR A 198 43.56 44.76 -16.43
N TYR A 199 43.00 45.28 -15.33
CA TYR A 199 42.68 46.71 -15.20
C TYR A 199 42.93 47.24 -13.78
N GLY A 200 43.62 48.39 -13.73
CA GLY A 200 44.10 49.08 -12.55
C GLY A 200 43.05 49.95 -11.83
N PRO A 201 43.51 50.91 -11.00
CA PRO A 201 42.73 51.43 -9.88
C PRO A 201 41.60 52.40 -10.30
N ARG A 202 40.46 52.26 -9.62
CA ARG A 202 39.27 53.12 -9.74
C ARG A 202 39.59 54.59 -9.41
N PRO A 203 39.12 55.57 -10.18
CA PRO A 203 39.08 56.95 -9.74
C PRO A 203 37.95 57.16 -8.72
N MET A 204 38.26 57.84 -7.62
CA MET A 204 37.28 58.41 -6.69
C MET A 204 36.72 59.73 -7.25
N GLY A 205 35.45 59.99 -6.97
CA GLY A 205 34.89 61.33 -6.80
C GLY A 205 34.07 61.88 -7.96
N ALA A 206 32.78 62.16 -7.70
CA ALA A 206 32.30 63.50 -7.34
C ALA A 206 30.95 63.38 -6.64
#